data_AF-A0A0B7A3G3-F1
#
_entry.id   AF-A0A0B7A3G3-F1
#
_cell.length_a   1.000
_cell.length_b   1.000
_cell.length_c   1.000
_cell.angle_alpha   90.00
_cell.angle_beta   90.00
_cell.angle_gamma   90.00
#
_symmetry.space_group_name_H-M   'P 1'
#
loop_
_entity.id
_entity.type
_entity.pdbx_description
1 polymer ?
#
loop_
_entity_poly.entity_id
_entity_poly.type
_entity_poly.pdbx_seq_one_letter_code
_entity_poly.pdbx_strand_id
1 'polypeptide(L)'
;MGMKMSPLTLTLLLVLTLAADSVSDNVTGRTCPIRLKSPVKSIGVKPVLSRDETALLMLVGFGGFSIILALVHNAIRKHVFHDEHNLDTTFDAGGNVSMSLTAVTVASQLFWPGDILHSATLTTKNGIAGPFWYAVGIMFNIFVFPILSVQFKTKAPGAKTYLQIIKARFGKRAHTVFCFFAIVTNLVITIGVLLAGKATIQSLTKDASDEFVVLIMAALFGSY
;
A
#
# COMPACT_ATOMS: atom_id res chain seq x y z
N MET A 1 17.46 17.55 -22.34
CA MET A 1 18.30 16.36 -22.04
C MET A 1 17.39 15.30 -21.45
N GLY A 2 17.02 14.32 -22.28
CA GLY A 2 15.87 13.45 -22.05
C GLY A 2 16.18 12.26 -21.15
N MET A 3 15.60 12.23 -19.94
CA MET A 3 15.37 10.98 -19.24
C MET A 3 14.17 10.30 -19.92
N LYS A 4 14.49 9.37 -20.83
CA LYS A 4 13.56 8.31 -21.29
C LYS A 4 13.61 7.25 -20.20
N MET A 5 12.62 7.24 -19.31
CA MET A 5 12.37 6.09 -18.45
C MET A 5 11.92 4.96 -19.37
N SER A 6 12.84 4.05 -19.70
CA SER A 6 12.57 3.00 -20.67
C SER A 6 11.53 2.02 -20.13
N PRO A 7 10.66 1.43 -20.97
CA PRO A 7 9.77 0.35 -20.57
C PRO A 7 10.53 -0.84 -19.95
N LEU A 8 11.83 -0.94 -20.25
CA LEU A 8 12.79 -1.89 -19.67
C LEU A 8 12.98 -1.73 -18.16
N THR A 9 12.85 -0.53 -17.60
CA THR A 9 13.06 -0.29 -16.16
C THR A 9 11.85 -0.71 -15.34
N LEU A 10 10.65 -0.56 -15.90
CA LEU A 10 9.40 -1.04 -15.29
C LEU A 10 9.28 -2.57 -15.43
N THR A 11 9.72 -3.14 -16.56
CA THR A 11 9.83 -4.60 -16.69
C THR A 11 10.92 -5.19 -15.81
N LEU A 12 12.06 -4.51 -15.61
CA LEU A 12 13.10 -4.99 -14.70
C LEU A 12 12.60 -5.04 -13.26
N LEU A 13 11.77 -4.08 -12.82
CA LEU A 13 11.20 -4.04 -11.47
C LEU A 13 10.11 -5.11 -11.27
N LEU A 14 9.33 -5.39 -12.32
CA LEU A 14 8.33 -6.48 -12.34
C LEU A 14 9.00 -7.87 -12.44
N VAL A 15 10.12 -7.97 -13.17
CA VAL A 15 10.94 -9.18 -13.30
C VAL A 15 11.75 -9.43 -12.03
N LEU A 16 12.21 -8.40 -11.30
CA LEU A 16 12.87 -8.57 -9.99
C LEU A 16 11.89 -9.05 -8.91
N THR A 17 10.63 -8.60 -8.96
CA THR A 17 9.57 -9.12 -8.07
C THR A 17 9.17 -10.54 -8.45
N LEU A 18 9.03 -10.87 -9.74
CA LEU A 18 8.79 -12.24 -10.21
C LEU A 18 10.01 -13.17 -10.03
N ALA A 19 11.24 -12.64 -10.04
CA ALA A 19 12.46 -13.42 -9.82
C ALA A 19 12.68 -13.73 -8.34
N ALA A 20 12.18 -12.90 -7.43
CA ALA A 20 12.16 -13.22 -6.01
C ALA A 20 11.28 -14.45 -5.71
N ASP A 21 10.17 -14.61 -6.44
CA ASP A 21 9.33 -15.82 -6.36
C ASP A 21 10.02 -17.05 -6.98
N SER A 22 10.70 -16.91 -8.11
CA SER A 22 11.32 -18.06 -8.80
C SER A 22 12.60 -18.60 -8.14
N VAL A 23 13.27 -17.81 -7.30
CA VAL A 23 14.39 -18.30 -6.47
C VAL A 23 13.90 -19.22 -5.35
N SER A 24 12.63 -19.14 -4.94
CA SER A 24 12.08 -20.04 -3.93
C SER A 24 11.81 -21.46 -4.46
N ASP A 25 11.43 -21.60 -5.73
CA ASP A 25 11.11 -22.92 -6.31
C ASP A 25 12.37 -23.75 -6.60
N ASN A 26 13.51 -23.12 -6.90
CA ASN A 26 14.74 -23.82 -7.29
C ASN A 26 15.55 -24.38 -6.11
N VAL A 27 15.08 -24.20 -4.88
CA VAL A 27 15.71 -24.74 -3.65
C VAL A 27 15.14 -26.12 -3.28
N THR A 28 14.09 -26.60 -3.95
CA THR A 28 13.51 -27.94 -3.72
C THR A 28 14.38 -29.09 -4.23
N GLY A 29 15.42 -28.81 -5.05
CA GLY A 29 16.29 -29.84 -5.65
C GLY A 29 17.58 -30.16 -4.90
N ARG A 30 17.92 -29.44 -3.82
CA ARG A 30 19.09 -29.79 -2.99
C ARG A 30 18.64 -30.61 -1.79
N THR A 31 18.94 -31.90 -1.81
CA THR A 31 18.81 -32.79 -0.66
C THR A 31 19.63 -32.24 0.50
N CYS A 32 18.96 -31.50 1.39
CA CYS A 32 19.54 -31.06 2.64
C CYS A 32 19.69 -32.28 3.57
N PRO A 33 20.90 -32.59 4.09
CA PRO A 33 21.10 -33.75 4.97
C PRO A 33 20.44 -33.59 6.34
N ILE A 34 19.90 -32.41 6.65
CA ILE A 34 19.17 -32.13 7.88
C ILE A 34 17.68 -32.30 7.63
N ARG A 35 17.15 -33.47 7.98
CA ARG A 35 15.71 -33.73 8.05
C ARG A 35 15.15 -33.00 9.28
N LEU A 36 14.90 -31.69 9.15
CA LEU A 36 14.19 -30.93 10.17
C LEU A 36 12.84 -31.61 10.39
N LYS A 37 12.60 -32.09 11.62
CA LYS A 37 11.31 -32.62 12.03
C LYS A 37 10.32 -31.47 11.87
N SER A 38 9.48 -31.54 10.83
CA SER A 38 8.41 -30.58 10.62
C SER A 38 7.64 -30.50 11.94
N PRO A 39 7.48 -29.31 12.55
CA PRO A 39 6.70 -29.21 13.77
C PRO A 39 5.30 -29.71 13.45
N VAL A 40 4.92 -30.85 14.04
CA VAL A 40 3.56 -31.45 14.00
C VAL A 40 2.56 -30.60 14.80
N LYS A 41 2.90 -29.35 15.08
CA LYS A 41 2.02 -28.36 15.65
C LYS A 41 1.63 -27.47 14.49
N SER A 42 0.37 -27.56 14.07
CA SER A 42 -0.23 -26.58 13.17
C SER A 42 0.12 -25.19 13.72
N ILE A 43 1.06 -24.51 13.04
CA ILE A 43 1.34 -23.08 13.24
C ILE A 43 0.20 -22.33 12.53
N GLY A 44 -1.03 -22.71 12.84
CA GLY A 44 -2.24 -22.03 12.43
C GLY A 44 -2.53 -21.00 13.51
N VAL A 45 -2.79 -19.77 13.07
CA VAL A 45 -3.39 -18.75 13.93
C VAL A 45 -4.66 -19.36 14.49
N LYS A 46 -4.67 -19.68 15.80
CA LYS A 46 -5.90 -20.08 16.45
C LYS A 46 -6.75 -18.82 16.58
N PRO A 47 -7.98 -18.81 16.06
CA PRO A 47 -8.83 -17.65 16.22
C PRO A 47 -9.04 -17.43 17.72
N VAL A 48 -8.64 -16.26 18.20
CA VAL A 48 -8.57 -15.92 19.62
C VAL A 48 -9.78 -15.10 20.05
N LEU A 49 -10.39 -14.34 19.13
CA LEU A 49 -11.49 -13.44 19.44
C LEU A 49 -12.85 -14.05 19.10
N SER A 50 -13.81 -13.79 19.99
CA SER A 50 -15.23 -14.03 19.73
C SER A 50 -15.77 -13.01 18.71
N ARG A 51 -16.92 -13.30 18.07
CA ARG A 51 -17.49 -12.43 17.02
C ARG A 51 -17.84 -11.04 17.57
N ASP A 52 -18.46 -11.00 18.74
CA ASP A 52 -18.85 -9.79 19.47
C ASP A 52 -17.64 -8.95 19.88
N GLU A 53 -16.59 -9.59 20.42
CA GLU A 53 -15.34 -8.92 20.79
C GLU A 53 -14.64 -8.32 19.56
N THR A 54 -14.62 -9.06 18.44
CA THR A 54 -14.04 -8.56 17.18
C THR A 54 -14.80 -7.35 16.66
N ALA A 55 -16.15 -7.42 16.63
CA ALA A 55 -16.99 -6.32 16.16
C ALA A 55 -16.77 -5.07 17.01
N LEU A 56 -16.75 -5.21 18.34
CA LEU A 56 -16.58 -4.11 19.27
C LEU A 56 -15.19 -3.47 19.11
N LEU A 57 -14.13 -4.27 19.09
CA LEU A 57 -12.76 -3.76 18.92
C LEU A 57 -12.55 -3.08 17.56
N MET A 58 -13.14 -3.60 16.49
CA MET A 58 -13.01 -2.97 15.17
C MET A 58 -13.87 -1.70 15.04
N LEU A 59 -15.14 -1.73 15.41
CA LEU A 59 -16.03 -0.58 15.26
C LEU A 59 -15.70 0.53 16.25
N VAL A 60 -15.54 0.22 17.53
CA VAL A 60 -15.27 1.23 18.57
C VAL A 60 -13.79 1.59 18.59
N GLY A 61 -12.90 0.61 18.49
CA GLY A 61 -11.46 0.85 18.49
C GLY A 61 -11.00 1.55 17.22
N PHE A 62 -11.05 0.87 16.08
CA PHE A 62 -10.56 1.43 14.81
C PHE A 62 -11.50 2.51 14.25
N GLY A 63 -12.82 2.24 14.20
CA GLY A 63 -13.80 3.22 13.71
C GLY A 63 -13.85 4.48 14.59
N GLY A 64 -13.95 4.31 15.91
CA GLY A 64 -13.94 5.44 16.86
C GLY A 64 -12.65 6.26 16.80
N PHE A 65 -11.49 5.61 16.74
CA PHE A 65 -10.21 6.29 16.57
C PHE A 65 -10.14 7.07 15.25
N SER A 66 -10.61 6.48 14.14
CA SER A 66 -10.69 7.14 12.83
C SER A 66 -11.58 8.38 12.86
N ILE A 67 -12.74 8.30 13.52
CA ILE A 67 -13.65 9.46 13.70
C ILE A 67 -12.97 10.56 14.51
N ILE A 68 -12.29 10.22 15.61
CA ILE A 68 -11.56 11.20 16.41
C ILE A 68 -10.48 11.89 15.57
N LEU A 69 -9.71 11.15 14.78
CA LEU A 69 -8.73 11.72 13.87
C LEU A 69 -9.36 12.63 12.81
N ALA A 70 -10.50 12.24 12.24
CA ALA A 70 -11.23 13.04 11.27
C ALA A 70 -11.76 14.35 11.89
N LEU A 71 -12.32 14.28 13.11
CA LEU A 71 -12.77 15.45 13.86
C LEU A 71 -11.61 16.37 14.22
N VAL A 72 -10.49 15.83 14.70
CA VAL A 72 -9.28 16.61 14.98
C VAL A 72 -8.76 17.28 13.72
N HIS A 73 -8.70 16.56 12.59
CA HIS A 73 -8.27 17.11 11.31
C HIS A 73 -9.19 18.25 10.85
N ASN A 74 -10.51 18.06 10.92
CA ASN A 74 -11.48 19.11 10.58
C ASN A 74 -11.43 20.29 11.56
N ALA A 75 -11.22 20.04 12.85
CA ALA A 75 -11.06 21.09 13.86
C ALA A 75 -9.79 21.92 13.61
N ILE A 76 -8.67 21.29 13.28
CA ILE A 76 -7.42 21.97 12.91
C ILE A 76 -7.63 22.83 11.66
N ARG A 77 -8.27 22.28 10.62
CA ARG A 77 -8.56 23.06 9.40
C ARG A 77 -9.47 24.26 9.67
N LYS A 78 -10.48 24.08 10.51
CA LYS A 78 -11.43 25.14 10.88
C LYS A 78 -10.81 26.22 11.75
N HIS A 79 -10.05 25.86 12.78
CA HIS A 79 -9.59 26.81 13.81
C HIS A 79 -8.18 27.37 13.58
N VAL A 80 -7.32 26.67 12.82
CA VAL A 80 -5.94 27.10 12.57
C VAL A 80 -5.80 27.71 11.17
N PHE A 81 -6.38 27.06 10.16
CA PHE A 81 -6.17 27.43 8.75
C PHE A 81 -7.33 28.24 8.14
N HIS A 82 -8.52 28.25 8.75
CA HIS A 82 -9.72 28.92 8.24
C HIS A 82 -10.11 28.57 6.79
N ASP A 83 -9.67 27.41 6.28
CA ASP A 83 -9.80 26.99 4.87
C ASP A 83 -10.79 25.81 4.71
N GLU A 84 -11.96 25.90 5.34
CA GLU A 84 -12.91 24.77 5.53
C GLU A 84 -13.45 24.18 4.20
N HIS A 85 -13.42 24.95 3.10
CA HIS A 85 -14.01 24.55 1.80
C HIS A 85 -13.09 24.73 0.58
N ASN A 86 -11.79 24.94 0.77
CA ASN A 86 -10.87 25.09 -0.36
C ASN A 86 -10.31 23.72 -0.81
N LEU A 87 -10.72 23.27 -2.00
CA LEU A 87 -10.25 22.02 -2.57
C LEU A 87 -8.76 22.10 -2.96
N ASP A 88 -8.28 23.28 -3.37
CA ASP A 88 -6.88 23.45 -3.77
C ASP A 88 -5.89 23.33 -2.61
N THR A 89 -6.30 23.74 -1.39
CA THR A 89 -5.49 23.51 -0.17
C THR A 89 -5.57 22.08 0.31
N THR A 90 -6.70 21.39 0.09
CA THR A 90 -6.85 19.98 0.47
C THR A 90 -6.01 19.06 -0.42
N PHE A 91 -5.93 19.32 -1.73
CA PHE A 91 -5.22 18.45 -2.66
C PHE A 91 -3.74 18.81 -2.88
N ASP A 92 -3.36 20.09 -2.76
CA ASP A 92 -1.98 20.53 -3.04
C ASP A 92 -1.44 21.54 -2.01
N ALA A 93 -2.11 21.72 -0.87
CA ALA A 93 -1.75 22.73 0.14
C ALA A 93 -1.52 24.13 -0.46
N GLY A 94 -2.27 24.47 -1.51
CA GLY A 94 -2.15 25.75 -2.22
C GLY A 94 -0.86 25.90 -3.05
N GLY A 95 -0.14 24.81 -3.33
CA GLY A 95 1.15 24.80 -4.03
C GLY A 95 2.35 25.14 -3.15
N ASN A 96 2.14 25.39 -1.85
CA ASN A 96 3.18 25.79 -0.89
C ASN A 96 3.68 24.61 -0.06
N VAL A 97 4.29 23.62 -0.71
CA VAL A 97 4.93 22.48 -0.03
C VAL A 97 6.41 22.41 -0.34
N SER A 98 7.23 22.19 0.70
CA SER A 98 8.67 22.00 0.50
C SER A 98 8.94 20.69 -0.26
N MET A 99 10.04 20.66 -1.01
CA MET A 99 10.45 19.46 -1.76
C MET A 99 10.72 18.28 -0.82
N SER A 100 11.33 18.54 0.34
CA SER A 100 11.58 17.53 1.36
C SER A 100 10.27 16.98 1.94
N LEU A 101 9.28 17.85 2.25
CA LEU A 101 7.99 17.40 2.74
C LEU A 101 7.26 16.55 1.70
N THR A 102 7.33 16.93 0.41
CA THR A 102 6.77 16.10 -0.67
C THR A 102 7.46 14.73 -0.73
N ALA A 103 8.80 14.69 -0.63
CA ALA A 103 9.54 13.42 -0.67
C ALA A 103 9.17 12.50 0.51
N VAL A 104 9.04 13.06 1.72
CA VAL A 104 8.64 12.31 2.93
C VAL A 104 7.21 11.77 2.79
N THR A 105 6.27 12.60 2.31
CA THR A 105 4.88 12.16 2.09
C THR A 105 4.82 11.01 1.09
N VAL A 106 5.57 11.10 -0.02
CA VAL A 106 5.63 10.04 -1.04
C VAL A 106 6.25 8.77 -0.48
N ALA A 107 7.34 8.87 0.30
CA ALA A 107 7.97 7.71 0.94
C ALA A 107 7.02 7.03 1.95
N SER A 108 6.24 7.81 2.71
CA SER A 108 5.25 7.29 3.67
C SER A 108 4.12 6.53 2.98
N GLN A 109 3.63 7.01 1.83
CA GLN A 109 2.58 6.35 1.06
C GLN A 109 3.01 5.00 0.44
N LEU A 110 4.32 4.77 0.32
CA LEU A 110 4.86 3.50 -0.16
C LEU A 110 4.98 2.44 0.94
N PHE A 111 4.74 2.80 2.21
CA PHE A 111 4.80 1.86 3.31
C PHE A 111 3.42 1.23 3.55
N TRP A 112 3.16 0.09 2.91
CA TRP A 112 1.89 -0.60 3.05
C TRP A 112 1.94 -1.61 4.20
N PRO A 113 0.89 -1.72 5.04
CA PRO A 113 0.79 -2.77 6.05
C PRO A 113 0.89 -4.19 5.45
N GLY A 114 0.46 -4.34 4.20
CA GLY A 114 0.61 -5.58 3.43
C GLY A 114 2.06 -6.03 3.28
N ASP A 115 3.01 -5.10 3.17
CA ASP A 115 4.44 -5.43 3.07
C ASP A 115 4.97 -6.06 4.37
N ILE A 116 4.49 -5.58 5.52
CA ILE A 116 4.84 -6.12 6.84
C ILE A 116 4.29 -7.54 6.97
N LEU A 117 3.01 -7.74 6.62
CA LEU A 117 2.35 -9.05 6.68
C LEU A 117 3.02 -10.06 5.74
N HIS A 118 3.37 -9.61 4.53
CA HIS A 118 4.07 -10.42 3.55
C HIS A 118 5.48 -10.78 4.05
N SER A 119 6.22 -9.82 4.62
CA SER A 119 7.54 -10.07 5.22
C SER A 119 7.48 -11.11 6.35
N ALA A 120 6.47 -11.04 7.23
CA ALA A 120 6.27 -12.04 8.29
C ALA A 120 5.94 -13.43 7.71
N THR A 121 5.16 -13.47 6.63
CA THR A 121 4.83 -14.69 5.90
C THR A 121 6.08 -15.32 5.28
N LEU A 122 6.93 -14.51 4.63
CA LEU A 122 8.21 -14.96 4.07
C LEU A 122 9.16 -15.43 5.17
N THR A 123 9.19 -14.76 6.32
CA THR A 123 10.03 -15.17 7.45
C THR A 123 9.65 -16.57 7.94
N THR A 124 8.35 -16.85 8.00
CA THR A 124 7.83 -18.14 8.49
C THR A 124 8.09 -19.27 7.49
N LYS A 125 8.07 -19.00 6.19
CA LYS A 125 8.26 -20.00 5.12
C LYS A 125 9.72 -20.20 4.70
N ASN A 126 10.46 -19.10 4.57
CA ASN A 126 11.79 -19.05 3.94
C ASN A 126 12.89 -18.62 4.94
N GLY A 127 12.58 -18.47 6.23
CA GLY A 127 13.52 -17.98 7.24
C GLY A 127 13.90 -16.51 7.04
N ILE A 128 14.99 -16.07 7.68
CA ILE A 128 15.42 -14.65 7.68
C ILE A 128 15.90 -14.16 6.29
N ALA A 129 16.33 -15.08 5.41
CA ALA A 129 16.82 -14.71 4.08
C ALA A 129 15.70 -14.19 3.16
N GLY A 130 14.48 -14.73 3.26
CA GLY A 130 13.32 -14.30 2.47
C GLY A 130 12.97 -12.81 2.64
N PRO A 131 12.62 -12.34 3.87
CA PRO A 131 12.29 -10.94 4.11
C PRO A 131 13.47 -10.00 3.85
N PHE A 132 14.72 -10.45 4.01
CA PHE A 132 15.90 -9.63 3.71
C PHE A 132 15.97 -9.23 2.23
N TRP A 133 15.86 -10.21 1.32
CA TRP A 133 15.87 -9.92 -0.12
C TRP A 133 14.64 -9.12 -0.57
N TYR A 134 13.47 -9.40 0.03
CA TYR A 134 12.25 -8.62 -0.19
C TYR A 134 12.44 -7.15 0.21
N ALA A 135 12.96 -6.90 1.42
CA ALA A 135 13.19 -5.56 1.95
C ALA A 135 14.18 -4.76 1.08
N VAL A 136 15.26 -5.38 0.60
CA VAL A 136 16.22 -4.73 -0.30
C VAL A 136 15.53 -4.24 -1.58
N GLY A 137 14.63 -5.04 -2.16
CA GLY A 137 13.85 -4.65 -3.34
C GLY A 137 12.94 -3.45 -3.09
N ILE A 138 12.23 -3.45 -1.96
CA ILE A 138 11.34 -2.35 -1.57
C ILE A 138 12.12 -1.07 -1.27
N MET A 139 13.25 -1.17 -0.55
CA MET A 139 14.06 -0.01 -0.20
C MET A 139 14.48 0.77 -1.45
N PHE A 140 14.87 0.07 -2.52
CA PHE A 140 15.18 0.73 -3.79
C PHE A 140 14.01 1.54 -4.34
N ASN A 141 12.80 1.01 -4.30
CA ASN A 141 11.59 1.71 -4.74
C ASN A 141 11.30 2.95 -3.88
N ILE A 142 11.40 2.80 -2.55
CA ILE A 142 11.19 3.88 -1.57
C ILE A 142 12.21 5.01 -1.74
N PHE A 143 13.43 4.76 -2.20
CA PHE A 143 14.40 5.83 -2.47
C PHE A 143 14.20 6.50 -3.83
N VAL A 144 13.98 5.72 -4.89
CA VAL A 144 13.94 6.24 -6.26
C VAL A 144 12.68 7.08 -6.50
N PHE A 145 11.53 6.64 -6.00
CA PHE A 145 10.25 7.28 -6.31
C PHE A 145 10.11 8.70 -5.73
N PRO A 146 10.49 8.98 -4.46
CA PRO A 146 10.53 10.35 -3.94
C PRO A 146 11.49 11.28 -4.70
N ILE A 147 12.68 10.79 -5.08
CA ILE A 147 13.64 11.58 -5.86
C ILE A 147 13.02 11.96 -7.21
N LEU A 148 12.38 11.02 -7.90
CA LEU A 148 11.67 11.29 -9.15
C LEU A 148 10.50 12.27 -8.96
N SER A 149 9.75 12.15 -7.87
CA SER A 149 8.64 13.06 -7.55
C SER A 149 9.13 14.49 -7.36
N VAL A 150 10.24 14.69 -6.65
CA VAL A 150 10.89 16.01 -6.51
C VAL A 150 11.37 16.54 -7.87
N GLN A 151 11.95 15.69 -8.71
CA GLN A 151 12.35 16.08 -10.07
C GLN A 151 11.15 16.47 -10.96
N PHE A 152 10.01 15.79 -10.83
CA PHE A 152 8.80 16.19 -11.55
C PHE A 152 8.27 17.54 -11.09
N LYS A 153 8.24 17.81 -9.78
CA LYS A 153 7.82 19.11 -9.25
C LYS A 153 8.73 20.26 -9.67
N THR A 154 10.05 20.04 -9.71
CA THR A 154 11.02 21.06 -10.16
C THR A 154 10.95 21.36 -11.65
N LYS A 155 10.66 20.36 -12.50
CA LYS A 155 10.62 20.52 -13.96
C LYS A 155 9.25 20.92 -14.52
N ALA A 156 8.17 20.65 -13.79
CA ALA A 156 6.80 20.95 -14.22
C ALA A 156 5.96 21.56 -13.06
N PRO A 157 6.29 22.79 -12.60
CA PRO A 157 5.65 23.40 -11.41
C PRO A 157 4.16 23.77 -11.56
N GLY A 158 3.55 23.56 -12.74
CA GLY A 158 2.12 23.77 -12.98
C GLY A 158 1.30 22.48 -13.13
N ALA A 159 1.93 21.31 -13.11
CA ALA A 159 1.23 20.03 -13.25
C ALA A 159 0.78 19.51 -11.88
N LYS A 160 -0.53 19.38 -11.69
CA LYS A 160 -1.16 18.88 -10.46
C LYS A 160 -1.23 17.35 -10.41
N THR A 161 -1.16 16.70 -11.57
CA THR A 161 -1.13 15.23 -11.67
C THR A 161 -0.08 14.77 -12.67
N TYR A 162 0.51 13.60 -12.46
CA TYR A 162 1.49 13.04 -13.40
C TYR A 162 0.88 12.82 -14.81
N LEU A 163 -0.44 12.64 -14.89
CA LEU A 163 -1.15 12.46 -16.16
C LEU A 163 -1.16 13.74 -17.00
N GLN A 164 -1.13 14.92 -16.39
CA GLN A 164 -0.98 16.20 -17.10
C GLN A 164 0.40 16.32 -17.75
N ILE A 165 1.45 15.83 -17.07
CA ILE A 165 2.82 15.77 -17.62
C ILE A 165 2.86 14.84 -18.84
N ILE A 166 2.21 13.68 -18.75
CA ILE A 166 2.11 12.74 -19.88
C ILE A 166 1.37 13.37 -21.05
N LYS A 167 0.26 14.09 -20.81
CA LYS A 167 -0.48 14.81 -21.85
C LYS A 167 0.37 15.87 -22.54
N ALA A 168 1.14 16.65 -21.77
CA ALA A 168 2.00 17.69 -22.30
C ALA A 168 3.16 17.11 -23.14
N ARG A 169 3.69 15.93 -22.78
CA ARG A 169 4.84 15.32 -23.47
C ARG A 169 4.48 14.36 -24.61
N PHE A 170 3.42 13.57 -24.46
CA PHE A 170 3.05 12.46 -25.35
C PHE A 170 1.67 12.65 -26.03
N GLY A 171 0.97 13.74 -25.73
CA GLY A 171 -0.31 14.08 -26.35
C GLY A 171 -1.53 13.36 -25.77
N LYS A 172 -2.70 13.60 -26.39
CA LYS A 172 -4.01 13.17 -25.89
C LYS A 172 -4.21 11.64 -25.90
N ARG A 173 -3.73 10.96 -26.95
CA ARG A 173 -3.87 9.50 -27.10
C ARG A 173 -3.18 8.74 -25.96
N ALA A 174 -1.92 9.09 -25.67
CA ALA A 174 -1.18 8.49 -24.56
C ALA A 174 -1.84 8.84 -23.21
N HIS A 175 -2.30 10.07 -23.02
CA HIS A 175 -2.99 10.49 -21.81
C HIS A 175 -4.21 9.62 -21.50
N THR A 176 -5.10 9.35 -22.48
CA THR A 176 -6.28 8.50 -22.26
C THR A 176 -5.91 7.08 -21.84
N VAL A 177 -4.88 6.50 -22.46
CA VAL A 177 -4.40 5.15 -22.11
C VAL A 177 -3.86 5.11 -20.68
N PHE A 178 -3.03 6.09 -20.29
CA PHE A 178 -2.52 6.19 -18.93
C PHE A 178 -3.61 6.50 -17.89
N CYS A 179 -4.64 7.28 -18.24
CA CYS A 179 -5.82 7.47 -17.38
C CYS A 179 -6.53 6.14 -17.12
N PHE A 180 -6.75 5.33 -18.17
CA PHE A 180 -7.38 4.02 -18.02
C PHE A 180 -6.54 3.11 -17.10
N PHE A 181 -5.23 3.00 -17.32
CA PHE A 181 -4.35 2.22 -16.44
C PHE A 181 -4.33 2.74 -15.01
N ALA A 182 -4.37 4.05 -14.79
CA ALA A 182 -4.42 4.64 -13.46
C ALA A 182 -5.68 4.21 -12.68
N ILE A 183 -6.85 4.27 -13.34
CA ILE A 183 -8.13 3.86 -12.75
C ILE A 183 -8.13 2.36 -12.45
N VAL A 184 -7.71 1.54 -13.41
CA VAL A 184 -7.66 0.08 -13.24
C VAL A 184 -6.70 -0.31 -12.12
N THR A 185 -5.52 0.32 -12.04
CA THR A 185 -4.55 0.02 -10.98
C THR A 185 -5.09 0.38 -9.61
N ASN A 186 -5.70 1.57 -9.47
CA ASN A 186 -6.33 1.97 -8.21
C ASN A 186 -7.43 0.97 -7.82
N LEU A 187 -8.26 0.52 -8.77
CA LEU A 187 -9.30 -0.47 -8.50
C LEU A 187 -8.71 -1.83 -8.06
N VAL A 188 -7.69 -2.32 -8.74
CA VAL A 188 -7.03 -3.60 -8.42
C VAL A 188 -6.41 -3.56 -7.02
N ILE A 189 -5.73 -2.47 -6.67
CA ILE A 189 -5.15 -2.30 -5.34
C ILE A 189 -6.24 -2.23 -4.28
N THR A 190 -7.32 -1.47 -4.51
CA THR A 190 -8.46 -1.41 -3.57
C THR A 190 -9.06 -2.79 -3.34
N ILE A 191 -9.30 -3.57 -4.40
CA ILE A 191 -9.81 -4.95 -4.27
C ILE A 191 -8.82 -5.83 -3.50
N GLY A 192 -7.52 -5.74 -3.81
CA GLY A 192 -6.48 -6.52 -3.13
C GLY A 192 -6.42 -6.25 -1.63
N VAL A 193 -6.48 -4.97 -1.22
CA VAL A 193 -6.48 -4.59 0.20
C VAL A 193 -7.78 -5.01 0.89
N LEU A 194 -8.93 -4.91 0.22
CA LEU A 194 -10.21 -5.40 0.76
C LEU A 194 -10.20 -6.91 0.99
N LEU A 195 -9.69 -7.69 0.04
CA LEU A 195 -9.56 -9.14 0.17
C LEU A 195 -8.57 -9.52 1.26
N ALA A 196 -7.44 -8.82 1.36
CA ALA A 196 -6.46 -9.02 2.43
C ALA A 196 -7.06 -8.69 3.81
N GLY A 197 -7.83 -7.60 3.92
CA GLY A 197 -8.57 -7.24 5.13
C GLY A 197 -9.58 -8.32 5.53
N LYS A 198 -10.39 -8.79 4.58
CA LYS A 198 -11.33 -9.91 4.79
C LYS A 198 -10.60 -11.15 5.33
N ALA A 199 -9.53 -11.60 4.65
CA ALA A 199 -8.79 -12.78 5.05
C ALA A 199 -8.16 -12.65 6.44
N THR A 200 -7.70 -11.45 6.80
CA THR A 200 -7.10 -11.17 8.12
C THR A 200 -8.14 -11.26 9.23
N ILE A 201 -9.34 -10.68 9.02
CA ILE A 201 -10.44 -10.76 9.99
C ILE A 201 -10.91 -12.20 10.18
N GLN A 202 -11.09 -12.93 9.08
CA GLN A 202 -11.47 -14.35 9.12
C GLN A 202 -10.45 -15.22 9.87
N SER A 203 -9.17 -14.86 9.80
CA SER A 203 -8.11 -15.59 10.51
C SER A 203 -8.09 -15.30 12.01
N LEU A 204 -8.62 -14.15 12.45
CA LEU A 204 -8.58 -13.72 13.85
C LEU A 204 -9.84 -14.09 14.64
N THR A 205 -11.00 -14.11 13.97
CA THR A 205 -12.32 -14.29 14.58
C THR A 205 -12.79 -15.74 14.51
N LYS A 206 -13.31 -16.26 15.64
CA LYS A 206 -13.95 -17.58 15.68
C LYS A 206 -15.27 -17.56 14.90
N ASP A 207 -15.46 -18.57 14.06
CA ASP A 207 -16.65 -18.77 13.25
C ASP A 207 -17.03 -17.55 12.39
N ALA A 208 -16.08 -16.81 11.80
CA ALA A 208 -16.39 -15.64 10.99
C ALA A 208 -17.26 -16.00 9.76
N SER A 209 -18.52 -15.54 9.73
CA SER A 209 -19.35 -15.62 8.52
C SER A 209 -18.92 -14.56 7.51
N ASP A 210 -18.95 -14.90 6.22
CA ASP A 210 -18.62 -13.99 5.12
C ASP A 210 -19.49 -12.72 5.15
N GLU A 211 -20.77 -12.86 5.52
CA GLU A 211 -21.72 -11.74 5.64
C GLU A 211 -21.32 -10.76 6.75
N PHE A 212 -20.86 -11.28 7.89
CA PHE A 212 -20.46 -10.50 9.04
C PHE A 212 -19.20 -9.68 8.75
N VAL A 213 -18.21 -10.26 8.08
CA VAL A 213 -16.97 -9.57 7.73
C VAL A 213 -17.23 -8.46 6.72
N VAL A 214 -18.11 -8.71 5.73
CA VAL A 214 -18.51 -7.68 4.74
C VAL A 214 -19.27 -6.56 5.41
N LEU A 215 -20.17 -6.84 6.37
CA LEU A 215 -20.89 -5.82 7.13
C LEU A 215 -19.96 -4.93 7.96
N ILE A 216 -18.99 -5.52 8.67
CA ILE A 216 -18.01 -4.74 9.44
C ILE A 216 -17.16 -3.87 8.51
N MET A 217 -16.66 -4.43 7.40
CA MET A 217 -15.88 -3.66 6.44
C MET A 217 -16.72 -2.53 5.84
N ALA A 218 -17.96 -2.79 5.43
CA ALA A 218 -18.87 -1.78 4.90
C ALA A 218 -19.16 -0.66 5.91
N ALA A 219 -19.38 -1.00 7.18
CA ALA A 219 -19.58 -0.02 8.24
C ALA A 219 -18.34 0.85 8.48
N LEU A 220 -17.14 0.25 8.47
CA LEU A 220 -15.88 0.96 8.65
C LEU A 220 -15.58 1.90 7.47
N PHE A 221 -15.76 1.44 6.24
CA PHE A 221 -15.54 2.27 5.05
C PHE A 221 -16.63 3.33 4.83
N GLY A 222 -17.87 3.05 5.25
CA GLY A 222 -19.00 3.99 5.13
C GLY A 222 -19.06 5.07 6.21
N SER A 223 -18.29 4.93 7.30
CA SER A 223 -18.22 5.92 8.39
C SER A 223 -17.34 7.15 8.11
N TYR A 224 -16.70 7.22 6.94
CA TYR A 224 -15.82 8.32 6.52
C TYR A 224 -16.46 9.21 5.46
#